data_AF-A0A3R7WGD1-F1
#
_entry.id   AF-A0A3R7WGD1-F1
#
_cell.length_a   1.000
_cell.length_b   1.000
_cell.length_c   1.000
_cell.angle_alpha   90.00
_cell.angle_beta   90.00
_cell.angle_gamma   90.00
#
_symmetry.space_group_name_H-M   'P 1'
#
loop_
_entity.id
_entity.type
_entity.pdbx_description
1 polymer ?
#
loop_
_entity_poly.entity_id
_entity_poly.type
_entity_poly.pdbx_seq_one_letter_code
_entity_poly.pdbx_strand_id
1 'polypeptide(L)'
;MHYTVATDDLDIDYWAHFLRFKKLGQLDQSTAVPSLSRDNYSRLQAPVPPTNEQTRIVEKIDELFSDIEAGEKALETARALVKRYRQSVLKSAVTGEMTADWRAANIDRLKAEGKTGANLLVDVLKKRRAAWEAAEVAKMEAKGKLPKDEKWKNKYKEPAAPDTSELPELPEGWVWGSLEQIVSEFGNGLSKAPNDDLPGQPILRISAVRPLAVDPLDVRSYQVGENEVVDGYRVREGDLLFTRYNGSPHLVGVCGQFRGKQQVLHPDKVIKARPLMGLCSSYLEMALNTSESRSYVKRNIKTTAGQHGIAGADLKLVPIPIAPLEEQYRLVEIFEEAKSQADASENWCVDCSRQAAALRQSILKSAFSGELVPQDQRDESASSLLRRIGKDVVADRPASRSIQSKRKPKPTTSSLEEQPKLL
;
A
#
# COMPACT_ATOMS: atom_id res chain seq x y z
N MET A 1 -28.58 -25.80 -9.38
CA MET A 1 -29.16 -24.50 -9.74
C MET A 1 -30.66 -24.60 -9.51
N HIS A 2 -31.21 -23.80 -8.60
CA HIS A 2 -32.65 -23.72 -8.36
C HIS A 2 -33.17 -22.44 -9.02
N TYR A 3 -34.26 -22.52 -9.77
CA TYR A 3 -34.96 -21.35 -10.32
C TYR A 3 -36.43 -21.42 -9.88
N THR A 4 -37.07 -20.26 -9.79
CA THR A 4 -38.51 -20.11 -9.57
C THR A 4 -39.08 -19.20 -10.64
N VAL A 5 -40.32 -19.43 -11.04
CA VAL A 5 -41.08 -18.51 -11.89
C VAL A 5 -41.92 -17.68 -10.92
N ALA A 6 -41.85 -16.36 -11.02
CA ALA A 6 -42.74 -15.50 -10.25
C ALA A 6 -44.15 -15.56 -10.87
N THR A 7 -45.17 -15.58 -10.03
CA THR A 7 -46.54 -15.34 -10.46
C THR A 7 -46.68 -13.88 -10.90
N ASP A 8 -47.53 -13.58 -11.88
CA ASP A 8 -47.75 -12.21 -12.41
C ASP A 8 -48.13 -11.19 -11.33
N ASP A 9 -48.59 -11.67 -10.17
CA ASP A 9 -48.99 -10.87 -9.00
C ASP A 9 -47.83 -10.39 -8.10
N LEU A 10 -46.59 -10.81 -8.35
CA LEU A 10 -45.43 -10.48 -7.52
C LEU A 10 -44.38 -9.67 -8.30
N ASP A 11 -43.90 -8.60 -7.68
CA ASP A 11 -42.83 -7.78 -8.23
C ASP A 11 -41.47 -8.48 -7.97
N ILE A 12 -40.82 -8.96 -9.03
CA ILE A 12 -39.55 -9.71 -8.94
C ILE A 12 -38.44 -8.84 -8.32
N ASP A 13 -38.41 -7.55 -8.60
CA ASP A 13 -37.36 -6.65 -8.13
C ASP A 13 -37.51 -6.37 -6.63
N TYR A 14 -38.75 -6.31 -6.13
CA TYR A 14 -39.03 -6.27 -4.69
C TYR A 14 -38.42 -7.48 -3.98
N TRP A 15 -38.65 -8.69 -4.51
CA TRP A 15 -38.09 -9.92 -3.95
C TRP A 15 -36.56 -9.98 -4.07
N ALA A 16 -36.00 -9.50 -5.17
CA ALA A 16 -34.55 -9.40 -5.35
C ALA A 16 -33.92 -8.50 -4.26
N HIS A 17 -34.50 -7.33 -4.00
CA HIS A 17 -34.08 -6.42 -2.93
C HIS A 17 -34.24 -7.05 -1.54
N PHE A 18 -35.33 -7.80 -1.31
CA PHE A 18 -35.56 -8.51 -0.04
C PHE A 18 -34.50 -9.58 0.25
N LEU A 19 -34.17 -10.39 -0.77
CA LEU A 19 -33.14 -11.42 -0.62
C LEU A 19 -31.75 -10.81 -0.39
N ARG A 20 -31.45 -9.66 -1.02
CA ARG A 20 -30.24 -8.87 -0.74
C ARG A 20 -30.21 -8.38 0.70
N PHE A 21 -31.33 -7.86 1.22
CA PHE A 21 -31.46 -7.42 2.61
C PHE A 21 -31.24 -8.56 3.61
N LYS A 22 -31.74 -9.76 3.34
CA LYS A 22 -31.57 -10.93 4.22
C LYS A 22 -30.16 -11.50 4.25
N LYS A 23 -29.26 -11.07 3.37
CA LYS A 23 -27.85 -11.51 3.31
C LYS A 23 -27.72 -13.03 3.44
N LEU A 24 -28.30 -13.77 2.49
CA LEU A 24 -28.45 -15.23 2.54
C LEU A 24 -27.17 -16.02 2.88
N GLY A 25 -25.98 -15.47 2.64
CA GLY A 25 -24.72 -16.05 3.07
C GLY A 25 -24.59 -16.23 4.60
N GLN A 26 -25.35 -15.49 5.40
CA GLN A 26 -25.43 -15.67 6.86
C GLN A 26 -26.22 -16.92 7.28
N LEU A 27 -26.94 -17.54 6.34
CA LEU A 27 -27.71 -18.78 6.57
C LEU A 27 -26.91 -20.03 6.18
N ASP A 28 -25.65 -19.86 5.76
CA ASP A 28 -24.74 -20.95 5.51
C ASP A 28 -24.34 -21.63 6.84
N GLN A 29 -24.37 -22.96 6.85
CA GLN A 29 -24.00 -23.80 7.99
C GLN A 29 -22.90 -24.81 7.61
N SER A 30 -22.30 -24.64 6.43
CA SER A 30 -21.37 -25.60 5.84
C SER A 30 -19.96 -25.41 6.39
N THR A 31 -19.25 -26.50 6.69
CA THR A 31 -17.91 -26.45 7.29
C THR A 31 -16.76 -26.44 6.28
N ALA A 32 -17.02 -26.79 5.01
CA ALA A 32 -15.98 -26.92 3.97
C ALA A 32 -16.24 -26.05 2.73
N VAL A 33 -17.43 -26.15 2.13
CA VAL A 33 -17.83 -25.35 0.96
C VAL A 33 -19.10 -24.59 1.31
N PRO A 34 -19.12 -23.26 1.21
CA PRO A 34 -20.31 -22.47 1.48
C PRO A 34 -21.51 -22.94 0.65
N SER A 35 -22.62 -23.26 1.31
CA SER A 35 -23.81 -23.76 0.62
C SER A 35 -25.10 -23.33 1.31
N LEU A 36 -26.10 -22.98 0.51
CA LEU A 36 -27.44 -22.63 1.01
C LEU A 36 -28.38 -23.82 0.80
N SER A 37 -28.81 -24.43 1.90
CA SER A 37 -29.77 -25.55 1.83
C SER A 37 -31.18 -25.05 1.49
N ARG A 38 -31.99 -25.91 0.83
CA ARG A 38 -33.39 -25.61 0.54
C ARG A 38 -34.22 -25.30 1.78
N ASP A 39 -33.95 -26.02 2.85
CA ASP A 39 -34.60 -25.82 4.14
C ASP A 39 -34.26 -24.46 4.77
N ASN A 40 -33.03 -23.97 4.55
CA ASN A 40 -32.58 -22.71 5.14
C ASN A 40 -33.31 -21.50 4.53
N TYR A 41 -33.52 -21.48 3.21
CA TYR A 41 -34.20 -20.35 2.56
C TYR A 41 -35.73 -20.50 2.50
N SER A 42 -36.28 -21.71 2.51
CA SER A 42 -37.75 -21.93 2.45
C SER A 42 -38.50 -21.49 3.71
N ARG A 43 -37.79 -21.32 4.84
CA ARG A 43 -38.37 -20.87 6.13
C ARG A 43 -38.22 -19.37 6.36
N LEU A 44 -37.68 -18.63 5.38
CA LEU A 44 -37.53 -17.18 5.50
C LEU A 44 -38.90 -16.51 5.58
N GLN A 45 -39.11 -15.78 6.67
CA GLN A 45 -40.26 -14.89 6.80
C GLN A 45 -40.01 -13.62 5.98
N ALA A 46 -40.91 -13.37 5.04
CA ALA A 46 -40.88 -12.22 4.16
C ALA A 46 -42.14 -11.36 4.30
N PRO A 47 -42.02 -10.02 4.35
CA PRO A 47 -43.16 -9.14 4.22
C PRO A 47 -43.70 -9.20 2.80
N VAL A 48 -45.01 -9.39 2.67
CA VAL A 48 -45.72 -9.47 1.38
C VAL A 48 -46.76 -8.34 1.33
N PRO A 49 -46.33 -7.10 1.04
CA PRO A 49 -47.26 -6.00 0.86
C PRO A 49 -48.03 -6.15 -0.47
N PRO A 50 -49.13 -5.42 -0.67
CA PRO A 50 -49.88 -5.40 -1.93
C PRO A 50 -48.98 -5.07 -3.13
N THR A 51 -49.31 -5.56 -4.34
CA THR A 51 -48.45 -5.42 -5.52
C THR A 51 -48.11 -3.95 -5.84
N ASN A 52 -49.08 -3.05 -5.74
CA ASN A 52 -48.85 -1.60 -5.93
C ASN A 52 -47.86 -1.02 -4.90
N GLU A 53 -47.92 -1.49 -3.64
CA GLU A 53 -46.98 -1.07 -2.61
C GLU A 53 -45.59 -1.65 -2.86
N GLN A 54 -45.48 -2.89 -3.34
CA GLN A 54 -44.20 -3.47 -3.79
C GLN A 54 -43.55 -2.59 -4.86
N THR A 55 -44.31 -2.19 -5.89
CA THR A 55 -43.81 -1.32 -6.97
C THR A 55 -43.35 0.03 -6.43
N ARG A 56 -44.12 0.69 -5.55
CA ARG A 56 -43.69 1.97 -4.93
C ARG A 56 -42.42 1.81 -4.08
N ILE A 57 -42.27 0.69 -3.37
CA ILE A 57 -41.06 0.38 -2.61
C ILE A 57 -39.87 0.23 -3.57
N VAL A 58 -40.02 -0.52 -4.65
CA VAL A 58 -38.96 -0.73 -5.66
C VAL A 58 -38.53 0.60 -6.28
N GLU A 59 -39.49 1.40 -6.77
CA GLU A 59 -39.22 2.72 -7.34
C GLU A 59 -38.43 3.60 -6.37
N LYS A 60 -38.80 3.59 -5.07
CA LYS A 60 -38.10 4.41 -4.08
C LYS A 60 -36.71 3.87 -3.71
N ILE A 61 -36.54 2.55 -3.64
CA ILE A 61 -35.22 1.94 -3.44
C ILE A 61 -34.31 2.30 -4.60
N ASP A 62 -34.79 2.16 -5.84
CA ASP A 62 -33.99 2.37 -7.04
C ASP A 62 -33.60 3.85 -7.20
N GLU A 63 -34.51 4.78 -6.90
CA GLU A 63 -34.22 6.23 -6.82
C GLU A 63 -33.06 6.50 -5.85
N LEU A 64 -33.19 6.06 -4.59
CA LEU A 64 -32.18 6.33 -3.56
C LEU A 64 -30.87 5.58 -3.82
N PHE A 65 -30.92 4.39 -4.41
CA PHE A 65 -29.73 3.63 -4.77
C PHE A 65 -28.98 4.27 -5.93
N SER A 66 -29.69 4.84 -6.91
CA SER A 66 -29.09 5.62 -8.00
C SER A 66 -28.29 6.80 -7.45
N ASP A 67 -28.84 7.54 -6.48
CA ASP A 67 -28.14 8.66 -5.82
C ASP A 67 -26.88 8.19 -5.07
N ILE A 68 -26.98 7.07 -4.34
CA ILE A 68 -25.83 6.48 -3.64
C ILE A 68 -24.76 6.02 -4.62
N GLU A 69 -25.13 5.38 -5.73
CA GLU A 69 -24.20 4.96 -6.78
C GLU A 69 -23.49 6.14 -7.44
N ALA A 70 -24.20 7.25 -7.69
CA ALA A 70 -23.60 8.49 -8.17
C ALA A 70 -22.58 9.04 -7.17
N GLY A 71 -22.91 9.03 -5.87
CA GLY A 71 -21.99 9.41 -4.79
C GLY A 71 -20.75 8.53 -4.72
N GLU A 72 -20.90 7.21 -4.83
CA GLU A 72 -19.77 6.27 -4.84
C GLU A 72 -18.84 6.48 -6.03
N LYS A 73 -19.39 6.70 -7.24
CA LYS A 73 -18.60 7.07 -8.43
C LYS A 73 -17.83 8.38 -8.23
N ALA A 74 -18.43 9.37 -7.57
CA ALA A 74 -17.77 10.61 -7.22
C ALA A 74 -16.62 10.37 -6.22
N LEU A 75 -16.81 9.52 -5.22
CA LEU A 75 -15.76 9.13 -4.27
C LEU A 75 -14.60 8.38 -4.94
N GLU A 76 -14.88 7.47 -5.88
CA GLU A 76 -13.84 6.79 -6.67
C GLU A 76 -13.02 7.79 -7.49
N THR A 77 -13.69 8.76 -8.11
CA THR A 77 -13.04 9.84 -8.86
C THR A 77 -12.17 10.70 -7.94
N ALA A 78 -12.69 11.09 -6.77
CA ALA A 78 -11.95 11.87 -5.77
C ALA A 78 -10.69 11.13 -5.30
N ARG A 79 -10.78 9.82 -5.01
CA ARG A 79 -9.61 9.01 -4.64
C ARG A 79 -8.55 8.96 -5.75
N ALA A 80 -8.97 8.85 -7.01
CA ALA A 80 -8.05 8.90 -8.14
C ALA A 80 -7.36 10.27 -8.25
N LEU A 81 -8.08 11.37 -8.02
CA LEU A 81 -7.54 12.73 -8.00
C LEU A 81 -6.53 12.93 -6.86
N VAL A 82 -6.83 12.46 -5.64
CA VAL A 82 -5.89 12.51 -4.50
C VAL A 82 -4.59 11.77 -4.82
N LYS A 83 -4.67 10.60 -5.46
CA LYS A 83 -3.48 9.86 -5.90
C LYS A 83 -2.64 10.64 -6.89
N ARG A 84 -3.27 11.30 -7.87
CA ARG A 84 -2.58 12.16 -8.85
C ARG A 84 -1.98 13.40 -8.21
N TYR A 85 -2.70 14.02 -7.27
CA TYR A 85 -2.23 15.17 -6.49
C TYR A 85 -0.94 14.84 -5.74
N ARG A 86 -0.89 13.71 -5.01
CA ARG A 86 0.34 13.25 -4.32
C ARG A 86 1.54 13.12 -5.25
N GLN A 87 1.34 12.55 -6.44
CA GLN A 87 2.41 12.41 -7.43
C GLN A 87 2.89 13.77 -7.95
N SER A 88 1.96 14.71 -8.18
CA SER A 88 2.27 16.06 -8.62
C SER A 88 3.04 16.84 -7.56
N VAL A 89 2.57 16.81 -6.31
CA VAL A 89 3.23 17.46 -5.16
C VAL A 89 4.65 16.94 -4.98
N LEU A 90 4.84 15.62 -4.96
CA LEU A 90 6.17 15.04 -4.82
C LEU A 90 7.10 15.44 -5.98
N LYS A 91 6.58 15.53 -7.20
CA LYS A 91 7.36 16.00 -8.36
C LYS A 91 7.76 17.47 -8.22
N SER A 92 6.79 18.35 -7.96
CA SER A 92 7.04 19.80 -7.85
C SER A 92 7.93 20.17 -6.67
N ALA A 93 7.95 19.37 -5.59
CA ALA A 93 8.86 19.56 -4.47
C ALA A 93 10.33 19.39 -4.89
N VAL A 94 10.63 18.37 -5.70
CA VAL A 94 12.03 18.03 -6.03
C VAL A 94 12.54 18.71 -7.29
N THR A 95 11.66 19.23 -8.14
CA THR A 95 12.03 20.15 -9.23
C THR A 95 12.19 21.59 -8.73
N GLY A 96 11.85 21.86 -7.47
CA GLY A 96 11.94 23.18 -6.88
C GLY A 96 10.83 24.14 -7.32
N GLU A 97 9.79 23.64 -7.98
CA GLU A 97 8.61 24.44 -8.37
C GLU A 97 7.85 24.93 -7.14
N MET A 98 7.71 24.09 -6.10
CA MET A 98 6.97 24.45 -4.88
C MET A 98 7.60 25.59 -4.08
N THR A 99 8.89 25.85 -4.29
CA THR A 99 9.63 26.94 -3.62
C THR A 99 10.14 27.99 -4.59
N ALA A 100 9.62 28.06 -5.82
CA ALA A 100 10.10 29.02 -6.82
C ALA A 100 10.03 30.48 -6.31
N ASP A 101 8.90 30.90 -5.76
CA ASP A 101 8.72 32.26 -5.22
C ASP A 101 9.60 32.51 -3.99
N TRP A 102 9.67 31.52 -3.09
CA TRP A 102 10.54 31.61 -1.91
C TRP A 102 12.00 31.73 -2.32
N ARG A 103 12.44 30.96 -3.33
CA ARG A 103 13.81 30.99 -3.86
C ARG A 103 14.10 32.34 -4.48
N ALA A 104 13.22 32.86 -5.33
CA ALA A 104 13.40 34.18 -5.94
C ALA A 104 13.59 35.28 -4.88
N ALA A 105 12.87 35.19 -3.76
CA ALA A 105 13.00 36.15 -2.65
C ALA A 105 14.27 35.97 -1.79
N ASN A 106 14.94 34.81 -1.82
CA ASN A 106 16.02 34.47 -0.88
C ASN A 106 17.37 34.17 -1.54
N ILE A 107 17.42 33.89 -2.85
CA ILE A 107 18.60 33.32 -3.50
C ILE A 107 19.81 34.26 -3.46
N ASP A 108 19.61 35.56 -3.65
CA ASP A 108 20.69 36.55 -3.62
C ASP A 108 21.32 36.65 -2.22
N ARG A 109 20.48 36.64 -1.18
CA ARG A 109 20.94 36.58 0.21
C ARG A 109 21.72 35.31 0.49
N LEU A 110 21.18 34.14 0.11
CA LEU A 110 21.84 32.85 0.33
C LEU A 110 23.19 32.77 -0.38
N LYS A 111 23.30 33.32 -1.61
CA LYS A 111 24.57 33.40 -2.32
C LYS A 111 25.57 34.32 -1.62
N ALA A 112 25.14 35.50 -1.19
CA ALA A 112 25.98 36.45 -0.46
C ALA A 112 26.51 35.86 0.86
N GLU A 113 25.69 35.05 1.54
CA GLU A 113 26.06 34.32 2.76
C GLU A 113 26.84 33.01 2.48
N GLY A 114 27.01 32.61 1.22
CA GLY A 114 27.65 31.34 0.86
C GLY A 114 26.85 30.09 1.26
N LYS A 115 25.52 30.19 1.39
CA LYS A 115 24.62 29.09 1.78
C LYS A 115 23.94 28.42 0.59
N THR A 116 24.70 28.14 -0.46
CA THR A 116 24.19 27.41 -1.65
C THR A 116 24.23 25.89 -1.43
N GLY A 117 23.52 25.13 -2.26
CA GLY A 117 23.61 23.67 -2.29
C GLY A 117 25.03 23.17 -2.59
N ALA A 118 25.77 23.86 -3.47
CA ALA A 118 27.18 23.57 -3.75
C ALA A 118 28.06 23.71 -2.50
N ASN A 119 27.91 24.81 -1.76
CA ASN A 119 28.68 25.02 -0.53
C ASN A 119 28.27 24.03 0.57
N LEU A 120 26.98 23.71 0.68
CA LEU A 120 26.47 22.67 1.57
C LEU A 120 27.12 21.31 1.26
N LEU A 121 27.19 20.91 -0.02
CA LEU A 121 27.82 19.66 -0.43
C LEU A 121 29.32 19.65 -0.09
N VAL A 122 30.03 20.74 -0.35
CA VAL A 122 31.44 20.89 0.03
C VAL A 122 31.65 20.72 1.54
N ASP A 123 30.80 21.35 2.36
CA ASP A 123 30.92 21.25 3.82
C ASP A 123 30.57 19.86 4.34
N VAL A 124 29.60 19.19 3.73
CA VAL A 124 29.27 17.78 4.01
C VAL A 124 30.46 16.87 3.69
N LEU A 125 31.14 17.07 2.56
CA LEU A 125 32.32 16.29 2.17
C LEU A 125 33.51 16.52 3.12
N LYS A 126 33.72 17.77 3.59
CA LYS A 126 34.72 18.05 4.63
C LYS A 126 34.42 17.29 5.93
N LYS A 127 33.16 17.33 6.40
CA LYS A 127 32.71 16.59 7.59
C LYS A 127 32.89 15.08 7.42
N ARG A 128 32.59 14.55 6.23
CA ARG A 128 32.80 13.15 5.88
C ARG A 128 34.27 12.75 6.02
N ARG A 129 35.19 13.53 5.46
CA ARG A 129 36.63 13.28 5.57
C ARG A 129 37.10 13.34 7.01
N ALA A 130 36.70 14.37 7.75
CA ALA A 130 37.07 14.51 9.17
C ALA A 130 36.58 13.32 10.01
N ALA A 131 35.36 12.84 9.78
CA ALA A 131 34.83 11.65 10.46
C ALA A 131 35.61 10.38 10.12
N TRP A 132 36.02 10.20 8.85
CA TRP A 132 36.88 9.09 8.45
C TRP A 132 38.26 9.18 9.10
N GLU A 133 38.85 10.38 9.15
CA GLU A 133 40.13 10.62 9.80
C GLU A 133 40.07 10.26 11.30
N ALA A 134 39.05 10.74 12.01
CA ALA A 134 38.84 10.42 13.42
C ALA A 134 38.63 8.91 13.65
N ALA A 135 37.86 8.24 12.80
CA ALA A 135 37.64 6.80 12.90
C ALA A 135 38.92 5.99 12.64
N GLU A 136 39.77 6.43 11.72
CA GLU A 136 41.02 5.74 11.43
C GLU A 136 42.05 5.94 12.55
N VAL A 137 42.12 7.14 13.15
CA VAL A 137 42.90 7.39 14.37
C VAL A 137 42.44 6.51 15.52
N ALA A 138 41.13 6.46 15.81
CA ALA A 138 40.58 5.61 16.88
C ALA A 138 40.91 4.12 16.68
N LYS A 139 40.90 3.63 15.42
CA LYS A 139 41.34 2.26 15.10
C LYS A 139 42.83 2.03 15.33
N MET A 140 43.67 3.03 15.10
CA MET A 140 45.11 2.92 15.40
C MET A 140 45.34 2.91 16.92
N GLU A 141 44.67 3.79 17.65
CA GLU A 141 44.76 3.89 19.12
C GLU A 141 44.29 2.60 19.80
N ALA A 142 43.18 2.02 19.35
CA ALA A 142 42.69 0.73 19.84
C ALA A 142 43.68 -0.43 19.60
N LYS A 143 44.61 -0.26 18.65
CA LYS A 143 45.71 -1.20 18.37
C LYS A 143 47.03 -0.79 19.05
N GLY A 144 47.01 0.19 19.95
CA GLY A 144 48.18 0.73 20.66
C GLY A 144 49.14 1.50 19.74
N LYS A 145 48.68 2.04 18.61
CA LYS A 145 49.49 2.78 17.64
C LYS A 145 48.97 4.22 17.51
N LEU A 146 49.88 5.18 17.36
CA LEU A 146 49.55 6.56 17.00
C LEU A 146 49.98 6.86 15.56
N PRO A 147 49.29 7.78 14.85
CA PRO A 147 49.74 8.23 13.54
C PRO A 147 51.14 8.84 13.64
N LYS A 148 52.09 8.31 12.87
CA LYS A 148 53.49 8.78 12.85
C LYS A 148 53.72 9.96 11.89
N ASP A 149 52.85 10.07 10.88
CA ASP A 149 52.87 11.11 9.84
C ASP A 149 51.45 11.32 9.29
N GLU A 150 51.29 12.18 8.27
CA GLU A 150 49.99 12.40 7.61
C GLU A 150 49.76 11.52 6.37
N LYS A 151 50.70 10.64 5.99
CA LYS A 151 50.60 9.85 4.74
C LYS A 151 49.41 8.90 4.73
N TRP A 152 48.93 8.49 5.90
CA TRP A 152 47.74 7.65 6.01
C TRP A 152 46.48 8.36 5.48
N LYS A 153 46.43 9.70 5.47
CA LYS A 153 45.32 10.47 4.90
C LYS A 153 45.15 10.23 3.40
N ASN A 154 46.23 9.89 2.69
CA ASN A 154 46.19 9.54 1.26
C ASN A 154 45.41 8.25 0.96
N LYS A 155 45.07 7.46 1.98
CA LYS A 155 44.20 6.28 1.84
C LYS A 155 42.73 6.66 1.70
N TYR A 156 42.37 7.90 2.00
CA TYR A 156 41.01 8.37 1.83
C TYR A 156 40.64 8.40 0.34
N LYS A 157 39.56 7.71 -0.01
CA LYS A 157 38.98 7.75 -1.35
C LYS A 157 37.84 8.74 -1.35
N GLU A 158 37.92 9.73 -2.22
CA GLU A 158 36.82 10.67 -2.43
C GLU A 158 35.58 9.90 -2.93
N PRO A 159 34.38 10.21 -2.40
CA PRO A 159 33.15 9.63 -2.90
C PRO A 159 32.88 10.09 -4.34
N ALA A 160 32.34 9.19 -5.17
CA ALA A 160 32.08 9.51 -6.57
C ALA A 160 30.90 10.47 -6.72
N ALA A 161 31.04 11.49 -7.57
CA ALA A 161 29.93 12.33 -8.02
C ALA A 161 29.02 11.55 -9.00
N PRO A 162 27.74 11.94 -9.16
CA PRO A 162 26.88 11.31 -10.15
C PRO A 162 27.31 11.75 -11.56
N ASP A 163 26.94 10.95 -12.57
CA ASP A 163 26.98 11.42 -13.96
C ASP A 163 25.85 12.44 -14.18
N THR A 164 26.22 13.64 -14.63
CA THR A 164 25.31 14.77 -14.83
C THR A 164 25.04 15.06 -16.31
N SER A 165 25.65 14.32 -17.23
CA SER A 165 25.59 14.58 -18.68
C SER A 165 24.18 14.54 -19.28
N GLU A 166 23.32 13.65 -18.78
CA GLU A 166 21.93 13.49 -19.20
C GLU A 166 20.92 14.09 -18.18
N LEU A 167 21.40 14.81 -17.16
CA LEU A 167 20.52 15.35 -16.13
C LEU A 167 19.99 16.74 -16.52
N PRO A 168 18.74 17.08 -16.14
CA PRO A 168 18.20 18.40 -16.39
C PRO A 168 18.95 19.47 -15.58
N GLU A 169 18.86 20.70 -16.05
CA GLU A 169 19.30 21.86 -15.29
C GLU A 169 18.52 21.96 -13.98
N LEU A 170 19.23 22.29 -12.90
CA LEU A 170 18.65 22.48 -11.59
C LEU A 170 18.29 23.95 -11.37
N PRO A 171 17.36 24.23 -10.44
CA PRO A 171 17.11 25.58 -9.98
C PRO A 171 18.39 26.26 -9.47
N GLU A 172 18.39 27.58 -9.56
CA GLU A 172 19.52 28.38 -9.12
C GLU A 172 19.88 28.12 -7.64
N GLY A 173 21.17 27.95 -7.37
CA GLY A 173 21.70 27.65 -6.04
C GLY A 173 21.67 26.18 -5.65
N TRP A 174 21.13 25.30 -6.49
CA TRP A 174 21.15 23.85 -6.26
C TRP A 174 22.37 23.20 -6.95
N VAL A 175 22.70 21.97 -6.55
CA VAL A 175 23.75 21.18 -7.20
C VAL A 175 23.36 19.71 -7.25
N TRP A 176 23.84 18.97 -8.25
CA TRP A 176 23.74 17.51 -8.26
C TRP A 176 24.79 16.90 -7.32
N GLY A 177 24.36 16.03 -6.41
CA GLY A 177 25.21 15.17 -5.59
C GLY A 177 24.83 13.69 -5.74
N SER A 178 25.65 12.78 -5.25
CA SER A 178 25.34 11.34 -5.21
C SER A 178 24.98 10.88 -3.81
N LEU A 179 24.31 9.73 -3.71
CA LEU A 179 24.07 9.09 -2.42
C LEU A 179 25.40 8.81 -1.69
N GLU A 180 26.44 8.37 -2.39
CA GLU A 180 27.74 8.09 -1.80
C GLU A 180 28.39 9.33 -1.16
N GLN A 181 28.22 10.50 -1.77
CA GLN A 181 28.77 11.75 -1.24
C GLN A 181 28.13 12.14 0.10
N ILE A 182 26.84 11.86 0.28
CA ILE A 182 26.04 12.44 1.36
C ILE A 182 25.79 11.52 2.57
N VAL A 183 26.28 10.27 2.56
CA VAL A 183 26.00 9.29 3.64
C VAL A 183 27.25 8.79 4.38
N SER A 184 27.26 8.82 5.71
CA SER A 184 28.39 8.36 6.54
C SER A 184 28.47 6.84 6.66
N GLU A 185 27.32 6.15 6.62
CA GLU A 185 27.22 4.70 6.64
C GLU A 185 26.35 4.24 5.48
N PHE A 186 26.75 3.15 4.82
CA PHE A 186 26.00 2.54 3.73
C PHE A 186 26.27 1.04 3.72
N GLY A 187 25.24 0.21 3.80
CA GLY A 187 25.42 -1.23 3.81
C GLY A 187 24.14 -2.04 3.83
N ASN A 188 24.29 -3.31 3.52
CA ASN A 188 23.22 -4.29 3.68
C ASN A 188 23.08 -4.69 5.16
N GLY A 189 21.91 -5.21 5.50
CA GLY A 189 21.63 -5.77 6.80
C GLY A 189 22.15 -7.20 7.02
N LEU A 190 21.64 -7.82 8.08
CA LEU A 190 21.97 -9.18 8.49
C LEU A 190 21.33 -10.23 7.56
N SER A 191 22.11 -11.22 7.13
CA SER A 191 21.65 -12.28 6.20
C SER A 191 21.02 -13.51 6.88
N LYS A 192 21.26 -13.70 8.18
CA LYS A 192 20.70 -14.85 8.91
C LYS A 192 19.17 -14.71 8.98
N ALA A 193 18.47 -15.81 8.70
CA ALA A 193 17.01 -15.82 8.72
C ALA A 193 16.49 -15.65 10.16
N PRO A 194 15.52 -14.76 10.39
CA PRO A 194 14.89 -14.61 11.70
C PRO A 194 13.90 -15.75 11.98
N ASN A 195 13.68 -16.06 13.26
CA ASN A 195 12.71 -17.05 13.73
C ASN A 195 11.73 -16.42 14.73
N ASP A 196 10.45 -16.36 14.38
CA ASP A 196 9.41 -15.73 15.21
C ASP A 196 8.96 -16.63 16.38
N ASP A 197 9.28 -17.93 16.34
CA ASP A 197 8.91 -18.87 17.41
C ASP A 197 9.80 -18.73 18.66
N LEU A 198 10.91 -17.98 18.55
CA LEU A 198 11.87 -17.76 19.62
C LEU A 198 12.00 -16.27 19.93
N PRO A 199 12.20 -15.88 21.20
CA PRO A 199 12.51 -14.49 21.54
C PRO A 199 13.84 -14.04 20.92
N GLY A 200 13.96 -12.76 20.64
CA GLY A 200 15.09 -12.20 19.89
C GLY A 200 15.02 -10.69 19.77
N GLN A 201 16.04 -10.08 19.16
CA GLN A 201 16.03 -8.66 18.87
C GLN A 201 15.11 -8.37 17.68
N PRO A 202 14.33 -7.28 17.69
CA PRO A 202 13.51 -6.91 16.54
C PRO A 202 14.36 -6.63 15.30
N ILE A 203 14.03 -7.26 14.18
CA ILE A 203 14.62 -6.98 12.86
C ILE A 203 13.50 -6.62 11.88
N LEU A 204 13.66 -5.53 11.14
CA LEU A 204 12.65 -5.07 10.18
C LEU A 204 12.36 -6.13 9.11
N ARG A 205 11.11 -6.24 8.68
CA ARG A 205 10.78 -6.93 7.44
C ARG A 205 11.12 -6.04 6.25
N ILE A 206 11.26 -6.65 5.08
CA ILE A 206 11.31 -5.86 3.84
C ILE A 206 9.99 -5.10 3.59
N SER A 207 8.86 -5.63 4.09
CA SER A 207 7.55 -4.98 4.00
C SER A 207 7.47 -3.69 4.81
N ALA A 208 8.33 -3.53 5.82
CA ALA A 208 8.39 -2.33 6.64
C ALA A 208 8.79 -1.09 5.83
N VAL A 209 9.55 -1.26 4.73
CA VAL A 209 10.05 -0.15 3.92
C VAL A 209 9.13 0.09 2.73
N ARG A 210 8.56 1.29 2.65
CA ARG A 210 7.70 1.77 1.56
C ARG A 210 8.20 3.13 1.07
N PRO A 211 7.80 3.58 -0.13
CA PRO A 211 8.11 4.94 -0.56
C PRO A 211 7.65 5.94 0.50
N LEU A 212 8.56 6.78 0.99
CA LEU A 212 8.30 7.83 1.97
C LEU A 212 7.82 7.34 3.36
N ALA A 213 8.02 6.05 3.67
CA ALA A 213 7.57 5.49 4.94
C ALA A 213 8.40 4.27 5.38
N VAL A 214 8.65 4.19 6.70
CA VAL A 214 9.14 2.98 7.35
C VAL A 214 8.24 2.67 8.54
N ASP A 215 7.65 1.48 8.55
CA ASP A 215 6.92 0.97 9.70
C ASP A 215 7.90 0.34 10.72
N PRO A 216 8.12 0.96 11.89
CA PRO A 216 9.05 0.43 12.88
C PRO A 216 8.51 -0.82 13.63
N LEU A 217 7.22 -1.15 13.44
CA LEU A 217 6.56 -2.28 14.10
C LEU A 217 6.47 -3.52 13.21
N ASP A 218 6.68 -3.38 11.90
CA ASP A 218 6.72 -4.52 10.97
C ASP A 218 8.06 -5.26 11.07
N VAL A 219 8.18 -6.07 12.12
CA VAL A 219 9.41 -6.76 12.51
C VAL A 219 9.26 -8.29 12.54
N ARG A 220 10.40 -8.94 12.67
CA ARG A 220 10.60 -10.36 12.98
C ARG A 220 11.48 -10.47 14.22
N SER A 221 11.53 -11.65 14.82
CA SER A 221 12.43 -11.94 15.94
C SER A 221 13.78 -12.49 15.44
N TYR A 222 14.88 -11.80 15.75
CA TYR A 222 16.23 -12.17 15.36
C TYR A 222 17.04 -12.71 16.53
N GLN A 223 17.49 -13.97 16.43
CA GLN A 223 18.33 -14.61 17.44
C GLN A 223 19.80 -14.23 17.21
N VAL A 224 20.37 -13.44 18.12
CA VAL A 224 21.78 -13.05 18.09
C VAL A 224 22.63 -14.21 18.63
N GLY A 225 23.66 -14.62 17.88
CA GLY A 225 24.62 -15.61 18.36
C GLY A 225 25.53 -15.09 19.47
N GLU A 226 26.13 -15.99 20.26
CA GLU A 226 26.93 -15.65 21.44
C GLU A 226 28.08 -14.66 21.18
N ASN A 227 28.69 -14.72 19.99
CA ASN A 227 29.77 -13.83 19.56
C ASN A 227 29.39 -12.91 18.38
N GLU A 228 28.10 -12.77 18.10
CA GLU A 228 27.62 -12.03 16.94
C GLU A 228 27.48 -10.53 17.25
N VAL A 229 28.27 -9.69 16.56
CA VAL A 229 28.22 -8.23 16.71
C VAL A 229 27.16 -7.64 15.79
N VAL A 230 26.07 -7.12 16.37
CA VAL A 230 24.92 -6.61 15.61
C VAL A 230 24.75 -5.09 15.63
N ASP A 231 25.54 -4.36 16.43
CA ASP A 231 25.30 -2.93 16.67
C ASP A 231 25.43 -2.05 15.42
N GLY A 232 26.28 -2.45 14.47
CA GLY A 232 26.41 -1.78 13.17
C GLY A 232 25.15 -1.88 12.29
N TYR A 233 24.26 -2.83 12.59
CA TYR A 233 23.02 -3.06 11.85
C TYR A 233 21.79 -2.39 12.49
N ARG A 234 21.97 -1.67 13.60
CA ARG A 234 20.88 -0.90 14.21
C ARG A 234 20.49 0.28 13.33
N VAL A 235 19.19 0.45 13.17
CA VAL A 235 18.59 1.62 12.52
C VAL A 235 18.38 2.71 13.57
N ARG A 236 18.65 3.95 13.19
CA ARG A 236 18.46 5.15 14.02
C ARG A 236 17.52 6.12 13.35
N GLU A 237 16.91 7.00 14.15
CA GLU A 237 16.10 8.09 13.63
C GLU A 237 16.88 8.91 12.59
N GLY A 238 16.26 9.16 11.44
CA GLY A 238 16.88 9.86 10.32
C GLY A 238 17.65 8.97 9.33
N ASP A 239 17.86 7.69 9.64
CA ASP A 239 18.42 6.75 8.66
C ASP A 239 17.45 6.57 7.48
N LEU A 240 18.02 6.47 6.28
CA LEU A 240 17.31 6.15 5.05
C LEU A 240 17.43 4.66 4.77
N LEU A 241 16.31 4.00 4.58
CA LEU A 241 16.23 2.57 4.27
C LEU A 241 15.77 2.37 2.84
N PHE A 242 16.42 1.44 2.14
CA PHE A 242 16.09 1.09 0.76
C PHE A 242 15.78 -0.38 0.63
N THR A 243 14.76 -0.72 -0.13
CA THR A 243 14.49 -2.11 -0.52
C THR A 243 15.51 -2.56 -1.58
N ARG A 244 16.28 -3.61 -1.27
CA ARG A 244 17.31 -4.11 -2.20
C ARG A 244 16.74 -5.03 -3.26
N TYR A 245 15.82 -5.91 -2.88
CA TYR A 245 15.20 -6.93 -3.74
C TYR A 245 13.69 -6.94 -3.56
N ASN A 246 12.90 -7.08 -4.62
CA ASN A 246 11.46 -7.24 -4.47
C ASN A 246 10.88 -8.00 -5.68
N GLY A 247 9.78 -8.72 -5.46
CA GLY A 247 9.03 -9.35 -6.54
C GLY A 247 8.39 -8.33 -7.49
N SER A 248 8.08 -7.13 -7.00
CA SER A 248 7.65 -6.01 -7.84
C SER A 248 8.83 -5.08 -8.15
N PRO A 249 9.20 -4.86 -9.43
CA PRO A 249 10.21 -3.88 -9.81
C PRO A 249 9.94 -2.48 -9.26
N HIS A 250 8.65 -2.12 -9.13
CA HIS A 250 8.24 -0.80 -8.65
C HIS A 250 8.60 -0.55 -7.20
N LEU A 251 8.77 -1.61 -6.41
CA LEU A 251 9.17 -1.57 -5.01
C LEU A 251 10.67 -1.81 -4.81
N VAL A 252 11.48 -1.92 -5.86
CA VAL A 252 12.95 -2.03 -5.74
C VAL A 252 13.56 -0.63 -5.63
N GLY A 253 14.50 -0.45 -4.70
CA GLY A 253 15.22 0.79 -4.45
C GLY A 253 14.31 1.96 -4.03
N VAL A 254 13.12 1.68 -3.49
CA VAL A 254 12.29 2.72 -2.87
C VAL A 254 12.91 3.11 -1.54
N CYS A 255 12.78 4.37 -1.17
CA CYS A 255 13.41 4.90 0.04
C CYS A 255 12.35 5.27 1.09
N GLY A 256 12.62 4.96 2.35
CA GLY A 256 11.87 5.46 3.49
C GLY A 256 12.82 5.91 4.59
N GLN A 257 12.49 7.01 5.26
CA GLN A 257 13.19 7.50 6.44
C GLN A 257 12.63 6.81 7.68
N PHE A 258 13.53 6.27 8.51
CA PHE A 258 13.18 5.75 9.81
C PHE A 258 12.91 6.91 10.78
N ARG A 259 11.66 7.02 11.24
CA ARG A 259 11.20 8.03 12.21
C ARG A 259 10.92 7.44 13.60
N GLY A 260 11.20 6.14 13.77
CA GLY A 260 10.99 5.42 15.02
C GLY A 260 12.09 5.69 16.05
N LYS A 261 11.78 5.41 17.32
CA LYS A 261 12.75 5.41 18.44
C LYS A 261 13.12 3.98 18.89
N GLN A 262 12.50 2.98 18.27
CA GLN A 262 12.68 1.57 18.58
C GLN A 262 14.10 1.10 18.20
N GLN A 263 14.68 0.23 19.03
CA GLN A 263 15.95 -0.42 18.73
C GLN A 263 15.72 -1.60 17.79
N VAL A 264 15.74 -1.34 16.49
CA VAL A 264 15.50 -2.35 15.45
C VAL A 264 16.75 -2.57 14.58
N LEU A 265 16.95 -3.81 14.17
CA LEU A 265 17.97 -4.21 13.20
C LEU A 265 17.38 -4.16 11.78
N HIS A 266 18.22 -4.11 10.75
CA HIS A 266 17.79 -4.25 9.35
C HIS A 266 18.31 -5.55 8.72
N PRO A 267 17.52 -6.21 7.84
CA PRO A 267 17.91 -7.43 7.14
C PRO A 267 18.69 -7.13 5.86
N ASP A 268 19.38 -8.13 5.31
CA ASP A 268 20.18 -8.05 4.07
C ASP A 268 19.41 -7.57 2.83
N LYS A 269 18.08 -7.75 2.83
CA LYS A 269 17.14 -7.26 1.81
C LYS A 269 16.84 -5.77 1.92
N VAL A 270 17.31 -5.11 2.98
CA VAL A 270 17.23 -3.68 3.18
C VAL A 270 18.64 -3.11 3.20
N ILE A 271 18.87 -2.03 2.48
CA ILE A 271 20.10 -1.25 2.54
C ILE A 271 19.84 -0.06 3.46
N LYS A 272 20.72 0.12 4.46
CA LYS A 272 20.71 1.29 5.33
C LYS A 272 21.71 2.31 4.79
N ALA A 273 21.28 3.57 4.70
CA ALA A 273 22.14 4.71 4.42
C ALA A 273 21.92 5.77 5.50
N ARG A 274 22.99 6.23 6.15
CA ARG A 274 22.93 7.25 7.20
C ARG A 274 23.37 8.60 6.63
N PRO A 275 22.48 9.58 6.45
CA PRO A 275 22.88 10.91 6.00
C PRO A 275 23.91 11.55 6.93
N LEU A 276 24.82 12.34 6.35
CA LEU A 276 25.78 13.14 7.09
C LEU A 276 25.09 14.28 7.85
N MET A 277 25.65 14.66 9.00
CA MET A 277 25.12 15.75 9.82
C MET A 277 25.10 17.08 9.06
N GLY A 278 23.95 17.76 9.08
CA GLY A 278 23.72 19.02 8.38
C GLY A 278 22.92 18.88 7.09
N LEU A 279 22.46 17.67 6.76
CA LEU A 279 21.47 17.42 5.71
C LEU A 279 20.11 17.10 6.32
N CYS A 280 19.04 17.49 5.62
CA CYS A 280 17.68 17.16 6.03
C CYS A 280 17.28 15.78 5.49
N SER A 281 17.20 14.76 6.36
CA SER A 281 16.83 13.39 5.95
C SER A 281 15.48 13.33 5.24
N SER A 282 14.48 14.12 5.66
CA SER A 282 13.16 14.13 5.04
C SER A 282 13.19 14.69 3.61
N TYR A 283 14.00 15.72 3.36
CA TYR A 283 14.25 16.21 2.00
C TYR A 283 14.92 15.15 1.13
N LEU A 284 15.93 14.45 1.66
CA LEU A 284 16.62 13.39 0.92
C LEU A 284 15.68 12.22 0.60
N GLU A 285 14.84 11.81 1.56
CA GLU A 285 13.80 10.79 1.35
C GLU A 285 12.86 11.19 0.19
N MET A 286 12.42 12.45 0.15
CA MET A 286 11.62 12.97 -0.96
C MET A 286 12.39 12.89 -2.27
N ALA A 287 13.60 13.49 -2.34
CA ALA A 287 14.45 13.53 -3.53
C ALA A 287 14.69 12.13 -4.14
N LEU A 288 14.98 11.14 -3.30
CA LEU A 288 15.30 9.77 -3.72
C LEU A 288 14.10 8.99 -4.30
N ASN A 289 12.87 9.40 -4.01
CA ASN A 289 11.66 8.69 -4.45
C ASN A 289 11.04 9.22 -5.74
N THR A 290 11.59 10.27 -6.35
CA THR A 290 10.99 10.93 -7.53
C THR A 290 12.05 11.38 -8.54
N SER A 291 11.56 11.90 -9.68
CA SER A 291 12.36 12.47 -10.77
C SER A 291 13.55 11.59 -11.21
N GLU A 292 14.69 12.20 -11.48
CA GLU A 292 15.90 11.56 -11.98
C GLU A 292 16.48 10.52 -11.03
N SER A 293 16.37 10.71 -9.71
CA SER A 293 16.82 9.71 -8.73
C SER A 293 16.06 8.40 -8.92
N ARG A 294 14.73 8.48 -9.03
CA ARG A 294 13.88 7.29 -9.24
C ARG A 294 14.07 6.69 -10.62
N SER A 295 14.22 7.52 -11.66
CA SER A 295 14.50 7.06 -13.03
C SER A 295 15.84 6.32 -13.11
N TYR A 296 16.88 6.84 -12.46
CA TYR A 296 18.19 6.21 -12.36
C TYR A 296 18.10 4.83 -11.68
N VAL A 297 17.41 4.75 -10.53
CA VAL A 297 17.20 3.47 -9.84
C VAL A 297 16.52 2.46 -10.77
N LYS A 298 15.42 2.87 -11.43
CA LYS A 298 14.68 1.99 -12.36
C LYS A 298 15.54 1.47 -13.51
N ARG A 299 16.37 2.33 -14.12
CA ARG A 299 17.29 1.95 -15.21
C ARG A 299 18.34 0.93 -14.77
N ASN A 300 18.71 0.93 -13.48
CA ASN A 300 19.72 0.04 -12.91
C ASN A 300 19.14 -1.20 -12.20
N ILE A 301 17.82 -1.43 -12.27
CA ILE A 301 17.22 -2.66 -11.74
C ILE A 301 17.66 -3.83 -12.62
N LYS A 302 18.23 -4.85 -11.96
CA LYS A 302 18.63 -6.11 -12.57
C LYS A 302 17.71 -7.22 -12.08
N THR A 303 17.49 -8.22 -12.92
CA THR A 303 16.63 -9.37 -12.59
C THR A 303 17.49 -10.63 -12.49
N THR A 304 17.29 -11.43 -11.45
CA THR A 304 17.95 -12.73 -11.31
C THR A 304 16.99 -13.71 -10.63
N ALA A 305 16.77 -14.88 -11.25
CA ALA A 305 15.91 -15.94 -10.71
C ALA A 305 14.53 -15.48 -10.20
N GLY A 306 13.84 -14.63 -10.97
CA GLY A 306 12.49 -14.14 -10.63
C GLY A 306 12.44 -13.05 -9.55
N GLN A 307 13.58 -12.52 -9.11
CA GLN A 307 13.66 -11.37 -8.22
C GLN A 307 14.28 -10.16 -8.95
N HIS A 308 13.69 -8.99 -8.74
CA HIS A 308 14.26 -7.72 -9.18
C HIS A 308 15.08 -7.12 -8.05
N GLY A 309 16.22 -6.53 -8.35
CA GLY A 309 17.06 -5.87 -7.36
C GLY A 309 17.95 -4.78 -7.91
N ILE A 310 18.48 -3.96 -7.01
CA ILE A 310 19.47 -2.94 -7.32
C ILE A 310 20.78 -3.26 -6.59
N ALA A 311 21.91 -3.13 -7.28
CA ALA A 311 23.21 -3.31 -6.66
C ALA A 311 23.55 -2.09 -5.79
N GLY A 312 24.24 -2.32 -4.66
CA GLY A 312 24.68 -1.21 -3.79
C GLY A 312 25.63 -0.23 -4.49
N ALA A 313 26.44 -0.71 -5.43
CA ALA A 313 27.31 0.15 -6.25
C ALA A 313 26.50 1.09 -7.15
N ASP A 314 25.42 0.60 -7.76
CA ASP A 314 24.53 1.41 -8.58
C ASP A 314 23.77 2.41 -7.69
N LEU A 315 23.23 1.96 -6.54
CA LEU A 315 22.47 2.81 -5.61
C LEU A 315 23.31 3.98 -5.04
N LYS A 316 24.60 3.77 -4.82
CA LYS A 316 25.55 4.80 -4.38
C LYS A 316 25.67 5.98 -5.33
N LEU A 317 25.49 5.74 -6.63
CA LEU A 317 25.66 6.74 -7.68
C LEU A 317 24.35 7.45 -8.07
N VAL A 318 23.24 7.15 -7.37
CA VAL A 318 21.96 7.82 -7.61
C VAL A 318 22.16 9.34 -7.54
N PRO A 319 21.80 10.10 -8.60
CA PRO A 319 21.86 11.55 -8.59
C PRO A 319 20.77 12.10 -7.68
N ILE A 320 21.10 13.08 -6.85
CA ILE A 320 20.22 13.71 -5.88
C ILE A 320 20.39 15.22 -6.03
N PRO A 321 19.31 15.98 -6.25
CA PRO A 321 19.38 17.43 -6.19
C PRO A 321 19.65 17.86 -4.74
N ILE A 322 20.66 18.68 -4.53
CA ILE A 322 21.01 19.24 -3.22
C ILE A 322 20.69 20.72 -3.24
N ALA A 323 19.54 21.09 -2.67
CA ALA A 323 19.13 22.47 -2.44
C ALA A 323 19.90 23.09 -1.25
N PRO A 324 19.94 24.43 -1.12
CA PRO A 324 20.30 25.12 0.12
C PRO A 324 19.56 24.55 1.34
N LEU A 325 20.23 24.45 2.50
CA LEU A 325 19.65 23.82 3.69
C LEU A 325 18.35 24.51 4.15
N GLU A 326 18.31 25.85 4.10
CA GLU A 326 17.10 26.62 4.44
C GLU A 326 15.94 26.28 3.49
N GLU A 327 16.23 26.07 2.21
CA GLU A 327 15.24 25.66 1.22
C GLU A 327 14.78 24.22 1.41
N GLN A 328 15.67 23.31 1.81
CA GLN A 328 15.32 21.93 2.14
C GLN A 328 14.26 21.88 3.24
N TYR A 329 14.42 22.68 4.30
CA TYR A 329 13.42 22.76 5.37
C TYR A 329 12.10 23.33 4.87
N ARG A 330 12.14 24.40 4.07
CA ARG A 330 10.93 25.00 3.49
C ARG A 330 10.19 24.01 2.59
N LEU A 331 10.91 23.24 1.78
CA LEU A 331 10.32 22.20 0.93
C LEU A 331 9.65 21.10 1.74
N VAL A 332 10.30 20.63 2.81
CA VAL A 332 9.73 19.61 3.69
C VAL A 332 8.46 20.11 4.37
N GLU A 333 8.44 21.37 4.83
CA GLU A 333 7.26 21.99 5.45
C GLU A 333 6.06 21.99 4.50
N ILE A 334 6.21 22.55 3.29
CA ILE A 334 5.12 22.62 2.31
C ILE A 334 4.70 21.21 1.87
N PHE A 335 5.65 20.29 1.73
CA PHE A 335 5.36 18.91 1.35
C PHE A 335 4.56 18.16 2.41
N GLU A 336 4.95 18.25 3.69
CA GLU A 336 4.21 17.59 4.77
C GLU A 336 2.81 18.18 4.94
N GLU A 337 2.63 19.50 4.75
CA GLU A 337 1.30 20.12 4.73
C GLU A 337 0.44 19.55 3.59
N ALA A 338 0.95 19.53 2.36
CA ALA A 338 0.25 19.00 1.20
C ALA A 338 -0.08 17.50 1.35
N LYS A 339 0.85 16.72 1.92
CA LYS A 339 0.66 15.31 2.23
C LYS A 339 -0.42 15.11 3.29
N SER A 340 -0.41 15.89 4.36
CA SER A 340 -1.43 15.84 5.41
C SER A 340 -2.84 16.10 4.86
N GLN A 341 -2.99 17.08 3.97
CA GLN A 341 -4.27 17.36 3.30
C GLN A 341 -4.71 16.19 2.40
N ALA A 342 -3.78 15.57 1.68
CA ALA A 342 -4.06 14.40 0.85
C ALA A 342 -4.51 13.19 1.69
N ASP A 343 -3.84 12.95 2.83
CA ASP A 343 -4.18 11.86 3.76
C ASP A 343 -5.57 12.08 4.39
N ALA A 344 -5.87 13.32 4.81
CA ALA A 344 -7.20 13.68 5.32
C ALA A 344 -8.30 13.46 4.27
N SER A 345 -8.05 13.83 3.01
CA SER A 345 -8.99 13.65 1.91
C SER A 345 -9.25 12.17 1.60
N GLU A 346 -8.21 11.33 1.65
CA GLU A 346 -8.36 9.89 1.44
C GLU A 346 -9.15 9.22 2.58
N ASN A 347 -8.84 9.57 3.82
CA ASN A 347 -9.57 9.06 4.99
C ASN A 347 -11.05 9.46 4.94
N TRP A 348 -11.34 10.72 4.56
CA TRP A 348 -12.71 11.19 4.36
C TRP A 348 -13.44 10.37 3.29
N CYS A 349 -12.78 10.07 2.16
CA CYS A 349 -13.38 9.22 1.13
C CYS A 349 -13.72 7.81 1.65
N VAL A 350 -12.83 7.20 2.44
CA VAL A 350 -13.05 5.88 3.05
C VAL A 350 -14.25 5.91 4.01
N ASP A 351 -14.34 6.94 4.84
CA ASP A 351 -15.47 7.12 5.77
C ASP A 351 -16.79 7.33 5.03
N CYS A 352 -16.81 8.12 3.96
CA CYS A 352 -17.98 8.31 3.11
C CYS A 352 -18.41 7.01 2.42
N SER A 353 -17.48 6.20 1.92
CA SER A 353 -17.80 4.87 1.37
C SER A 353 -18.42 3.95 2.43
N ARG A 354 -17.91 3.98 3.66
CA ARG A 354 -18.51 3.23 4.78
C ARG A 354 -19.93 3.72 5.10
N GLN A 355 -20.16 5.03 5.09
CA GLN A 355 -21.48 5.63 5.30
C GLN A 355 -22.46 5.27 4.18
N ALA A 356 -22.04 5.30 2.91
CA ALA A 356 -22.85 4.90 1.77
C ALA A 356 -23.32 3.43 1.90
N ALA A 357 -22.41 2.53 2.28
CA ALA A 357 -22.76 1.13 2.54
C ALA A 357 -23.77 0.97 3.69
N ALA A 358 -23.62 1.75 4.77
CA ALA A 358 -24.57 1.75 5.90
C ALA A 358 -25.94 2.32 5.49
N LEU A 359 -25.97 3.38 4.68
CA LEU A 359 -27.20 4.01 4.20
C LEU A 359 -28.01 3.05 3.33
N ARG A 360 -27.37 2.30 2.41
CA ARG A 360 -28.04 1.23 1.64
C ARG A 360 -28.75 0.23 2.54
N GLN A 361 -28.08 -0.20 3.61
CA GLN A 361 -28.67 -1.14 4.57
C GLN A 361 -29.83 -0.52 5.35
N SER A 362 -29.74 0.77 5.69
CA SER A 362 -30.84 1.49 6.34
C SER A 362 -32.06 1.65 5.44
N ILE A 363 -31.86 1.94 4.14
CA ILE A 363 -32.93 2.03 3.15
C ILE A 363 -33.64 0.68 3.01
N LEU A 364 -32.88 -0.42 2.84
CA LEU A 364 -33.47 -1.76 2.77
C LEU A 364 -34.21 -2.11 4.07
N LYS A 365 -33.65 -1.76 5.23
CA LYS A 365 -34.33 -1.98 6.51
C LYS A 365 -35.67 -1.25 6.55
N SER A 366 -35.70 0.03 6.17
CA SER A 366 -36.91 0.86 6.11
C SER A 366 -37.93 0.32 5.09
N ALA A 367 -37.46 -0.18 3.94
CA ALA A 367 -38.31 -0.82 2.92
C ALA A 367 -39.06 -2.03 3.48
N PHE A 368 -38.33 -2.93 4.15
CA PHE A 368 -38.89 -4.19 4.63
C PHE A 368 -39.46 -4.11 6.06
N SER A 369 -39.46 -2.94 6.70
CA SER A 369 -40.25 -2.64 7.90
C SER A 369 -41.54 -1.86 7.60
N GLY A 370 -41.78 -1.48 6.33
CA GLY A 370 -42.96 -0.71 5.93
C GLY A 370 -42.85 0.79 6.25
N GLU A 371 -41.64 1.31 6.40
CA GLU A 371 -41.36 2.70 6.75
C GLU A 371 -40.89 3.55 5.57
N LEU A 372 -40.52 2.93 4.43
CA LEU A 372 -39.90 3.63 3.31
C LEU A 372 -40.88 4.46 2.47
N VAL A 373 -42.11 3.96 2.29
CA VAL A 373 -43.16 4.59 1.48
C VAL A 373 -44.46 4.68 2.28
N PRO A 374 -45.31 5.70 2.06
CA PRO A 374 -46.61 5.77 2.70
C PRO A 374 -47.55 4.66 2.20
N GLN A 375 -48.42 4.18 3.09
CA GLN A 375 -49.49 3.24 2.72
C GLN A 375 -50.64 3.96 2.01
N ASP A 376 -51.21 3.32 0.98
CA ASP A 376 -52.38 3.82 0.25
C ASP A 376 -53.61 2.97 0.61
N GLN A 377 -54.65 3.61 1.13
CA GLN A 377 -55.90 2.94 1.54
C GLN A 377 -56.67 2.33 0.35
N ARG A 378 -56.33 2.72 -0.88
CA ARG A 378 -56.94 2.19 -2.11
C ARG A 378 -56.30 0.88 -2.57
N ASP A 379 -55.14 0.52 -2.03
CA ASP A 379 -54.50 -0.75 -2.37
C ASP A 379 -55.30 -1.92 -1.82
N GLU A 380 -55.21 -3.06 -2.50
CA GLU A 380 -55.79 -4.29 -1.97
C GLU A 380 -55.13 -4.69 -0.65
N SER A 381 -55.81 -5.47 0.19
CA SER A 381 -55.17 -5.97 1.42
C SER A 381 -54.10 -7.03 1.11
N ALA A 382 -53.01 -7.07 1.89
CA ALA A 382 -52.00 -8.13 1.80
C ALA A 382 -52.61 -9.55 1.91
N SER A 383 -53.66 -9.70 2.73
CA SER A 383 -54.42 -10.95 2.88
C SER A 383 -55.22 -11.35 1.62
N SER A 384 -55.59 -10.38 0.78
CA SER A 384 -56.22 -10.62 -0.52
C SER A 384 -55.18 -11.12 -1.52
N LEU A 385 -54.03 -10.44 -1.61
CA LEU A 385 -52.90 -10.84 -2.45
C LEU A 385 -52.43 -12.27 -2.13
N LEU A 386 -52.21 -12.60 -0.85
CA LEU A 386 -51.80 -13.95 -0.44
C LEU A 386 -52.81 -15.03 -0.83
N ARG A 387 -54.11 -14.71 -0.79
CA ARG A 387 -55.16 -15.63 -1.24
C ARG A 387 -55.16 -15.83 -2.76
N ARG A 388 -54.79 -14.81 -3.53
CA ARG A 388 -54.68 -14.90 -5.00
C ARG A 388 -53.50 -15.78 -5.40
N ILE A 389 -52.30 -15.47 -4.90
CA ILE A 389 -51.08 -16.27 -5.12
C ILE A 389 -51.29 -17.73 -4.66
N GLY A 390 -51.95 -17.94 -3.51
CA GLY A 390 -52.24 -19.28 -3.00
C GLY A 390 -53.19 -20.11 -3.87
N LYS A 391 -54.10 -19.47 -4.62
CA LYS A 391 -54.97 -20.16 -5.58
C LYS A 391 -54.21 -20.55 -6.85
N ASP A 392 -53.32 -19.69 -7.34
CA ASP A 392 -52.52 -19.94 -8.54
C ASP A 392 -51.48 -21.05 -8.32
N VAL A 393 -50.87 -21.12 -7.14
CA VAL A 393 -49.95 -22.23 -6.75
C VAL A 393 -50.65 -23.59 -6.67
N VAL A 394 -51.95 -23.61 -6.36
CA VAL A 394 -52.75 -24.85 -6.33
C VAL A 394 -53.17 -25.26 -7.75
N ALA A 395 -53.40 -24.31 -8.64
CA ALA A 395 -53.76 -24.55 -10.04
C ALA A 395 -52.59 -25.08 -10.89
N ASP A 396 -51.35 -24.68 -10.59
CA ASP A 396 -50.16 -24.96 -11.42
C ASP A 396 -49.29 -26.13 -10.91
N ARG A 397 -49.83 -27.07 -10.12
CA ARG A 397 -49.10 -28.29 -9.72
C ARG A 397 -49.07 -29.31 -10.88
N PRO A 398 -47.91 -29.61 -11.50
CA PRO A 398 -47.82 -30.77 -12.39
C PRO A 398 -47.98 -32.06 -11.58
N ALA A 399 -48.86 -32.97 -12.04
CA ALA A 399 -49.04 -34.29 -11.46
C ALA A 399 -47.68 -35.01 -11.32
N SER A 400 -47.36 -35.52 -10.13
CA SER A 400 -46.05 -36.11 -9.83
C SER A 400 -45.75 -37.28 -10.78
N ARG A 401 -44.70 -37.15 -11.61
CA ARG A 401 -44.07 -38.31 -12.26
C ARG A 401 -43.14 -38.96 -11.25
N SER A 402 -43.49 -40.17 -10.82
CA SER A 402 -42.61 -41.06 -10.07
C SER A 402 -41.39 -41.41 -10.93
N ILE A 403 -40.22 -40.89 -10.57
CA ILE A 403 -38.96 -41.35 -11.15
C ILE A 403 -38.55 -42.61 -10.38
N GLN A 404 -38.83 -43.78 -10.97
CA GLN A 404 -38.26 -45.04 -10.51
C GLN A 404 -36.72 -44.98 -10.60
N SER A 405 -36.07 -45.04 -9.46
CA SER A 405 -34.62 -45.23 -9.33
C SER A 405 -34.21 -46.56 -9.97
N LYS A 406 -33.65 -46.52 -11.18
CA LYS A 406 -32.88 -47.64 -11.74
C LYS A 406 -31.50 -47.69 -11.07
N ARG A 407 -31.35 -48.59 -10.09
CA ARG A 407 -30.03 -49.01 -9.58
C ARG A 407 -29.23 -49.65 -10.72
N LYS A 408 -28.05 -49.10 -11.05
CA LYS A 408 -27.08 -49.75 -11.94
C LYS A 408 -26.38 -50.91 -11.19
N PRO A 409 -26.14 -52.07 -11.83
CA PRO A 409 -25.39 -53.16 -11.22
C PRO A 409 -23.87 -52.87 -11.21
N LYS A 410 -23.19 -53.38 -10.17
CA LYS A 410 -21.71 -53.39 -10.04
C LYS A 410 -21.08 -54.21 -11.17
N PRO A 411 -19.95 -53.80 -11.76
CA PRO A 411 -19.21 -54.64 -12.69
C PRO A 411 -18.40 -55.70 -11.95
N THR A 412 -18.50 -56.92 -12.44
CA THR A 412 -17.79 -58.13 -12.03
C THR A 412 -16.37 -58.14 -12.59
N THR A 413 -15.44 -58.67 -11.80
CA THR A 413 -14.02 -58.93 -12.09
C THR A 413 -13.77 -60.05 -13.12
N SER A 414 -12.53 -60.09 -13.64
CA SER A 414 -11.83 -61.17 -14.40
C SER A 414 -11.79 -60.94 -15.91
N SER A 415 -10.70 -61.08 -16.68
CA SER A 415 -9.27 -61.41 -16.46
C SER A 415 -8.55 -61.41 -17.83
N LEU A 416 -7.24 -61.10 -17.84
CA LEU A 416 -6.21 -61.39 -18.89
C LEU A 416 -6.37 -60.58 -20.19
N GLU A 417 -5.33 -60.01 -20.82
CA GLU A 417 -4.02 -60.55 -21.15
C GLU A 417 -3.02 -59.43 -21.59
N GLU A 418 -1.75 -59.62 -21.23
CA GLU A 418 -0.47 -59.26 -21.88
C GLU A 418 -0.23 -57.91 -22.62
N GLN A 419 0.67 -57.12 -22.02
CA GLN A 419 1.90 -56.46 -22.53
C GLN A 419 2.26 -56.50 -24.05
N PRO A 420 2.98 -55.49 -24.61
CA PRO A 420 4.33 -55.14 -24.14
C PRO A 420 4.78 -53.66 -24.15
N LYS A 421 5.96 -53.52 -23.54
CA LYS A 421 6.80 -52.34 -23.21
C LYS A 421 7.42 -51.59 -24.40
N LEU A 422 8.00 -50.43 -24.04
CA LEU A 422 9.09 -49.61 -24.65
C LEU A 422 8.54 -48.22 -25.03
N LEU A 423 9.07 -47.08 -24.58
CA LEU A 423 10.39 -46.68 -24.06
C LEU A 423 10.21 -45.53 -23.06
#